data_AF-A0A7C4B1F9-F1
#
_entry.id   AF-A0A7C4B1F9-F1
#
_cell.length_a   1.000
_cell.length_b   1.000
_cell.length_c   1.000
_cell.angle_alpha   90.00
_cell.angle_beta   90.00
_cell.angle_gamma   90.00
#
_symmetry.space_group_name_H-M   'P 1'
#
loop_
_entity.id
_entity.type
_entity.pdbx_description
1 polymer ?
#
loop_
_entity_poly.entity_id
_entity_poly.type
_entity_poly.pdbx_seq_one_letter_code
_entity_poly.pdbx_strand_id
1 'polypeptide(L)'
;MGIRGYDRYREPDPVGGGRYRRDGAVLSRQKDKGFDMKLTCLGKYGPYPKPGCACSGYLLQSGGKNIVIDLGCGTLPRLLKLLAAKDVDALILSHLHSDHMGDALTLRYALDSAKKLGTRTE
;
A
#
# COMPACT_ATOMS: atom_id res chain seq x y z
N MET A 1 -12.65 -24.47 -27.14
CA MET A 1 -11.96 -24.85 -25.89
C MET A 1 -12.25 -23.74 -24.88
N GLY A 2 -13.28 -23.96 -24.06
CA GLY A 2 -14.04 -22.89 -23.38
C GLY A 2 -13.36 -22.33 -22.14
N ILE A 3 -13.37 -21.01 -22.05
CA ILE A 3 -12.96 -20.18 -20.91
C ILE A 3 -13.96 -20.44 -19.77
N ARG A 4 -13.55 -21.14 -18.72
CA ARG A 4 -14.40 -21.39 -17.55
C ARG A 4 -14.26 -20.24 -16.54
N GLY A 5 -15.32 -19.44 -16.48
CA GLY A 5 -15.98 -18.94 -15.28
C GLY A 5 -15.12 -18.29 -14.20
N TYR A 6 -15.15 -16.96 -14.17
CA TYR A 6 -14.86 -16.17 -12.97
C TYR A 6 -15.86 -16.53 -11.88
N ASP A 7 -15.38 -17.17 -10.81
CA ASP A 7 -16.17 -17.41 -9.61
C ASP A 7 -16.35 -16.10 -8.82
N ARG A 8 -17.56 -15.93 -8.31
CA ARG A 8 -18.14 -14.66 -7.89
C ARG A 8 -17.48 -14.16 -6.61
N TYR A 9 -17.14 -12.87 -6.59
CA TYR A 9 -16.88 -12.16 -5.34
C TYR A 9 -18.14 -12.24 -4.46
N ARG A 10 -18.03 -12.93 -3.33
CA ARG A 10 -18.99 -12.86 -2.24
C ARG A 10 -18.78 -11.53 -1.52
N GLU A 11 -19.80 -10.67 -1.53
CA GLU A 11 -19.79 -9.45 -0.71
C GLU A 11 -19.66 -9.82 0.78
N PRO A 12 -18.90 -9.06 1.59
CA PRO A 12 -18.91 -9.24 3.03
C PRO A 12 -20.21 -8.70 3.63
N ASP A 13 -20.83 -9.49 4.51
CA ASP A 13 -22.02 -9.12 5.29
C ASP A 13 -21.77 -7.84 6.12
N PRO A 14 -22.76 -6.94 6.28
CA PRO A 14 -22.63 -5.75 7.10
C PRO A 14 -22.75 -6.13 8.58
N VAL A 15 -21.64 -6.21 9.31
CA VAL A 15 -21.69 -6.35 10.77
C VAL A 15 -21.80 -4.97 11.41
N GLY A 16 -23.04 -4.53 11.63
CA GLY A 16 -23.37 -3.39 12.50
C GLY A 16 -23.27 -3.75 13.99
N GLY A 17 -23.11 -2.72 14.83
CA GLY A 17 -23.26 -2.86 16.29
C GLY A 17 -22.50 -1.82 17.11
N GLY A 18 -22.95 -0.56 17.08
CA GLY A 18 -22.50 0.44 18.07
C GLY A 18 -22.98 0.04 19.47
N ARG A 19 -22.07 0.04 20.45
CA ARG A 19 -22.42 -0.23 21.86
C ARG A 19 -23.00 1.02 22.50
N TYR A 20 -24.28 1.02 22.81
CA TYR A 20 -24.93 2.01 23.68
C TYR A 20 -24.78 1.58 25.14
N ARG A 21 -24.44 2.52 26.04
CA ARG A 21 -24.68 2.33 27.47
C ARG A 21 -26.18 2.50 27.76
N ARG A 22 -26.67 1.82 28.80
CA ARG A 22 -28.09 1.74 29.19
C ARG A 22 -28.74 3.09 29.58
N ASP A 23 -27.95 4.16 29.61
CA ASP A 23 -28.28 5.53 30.02
C ASP A 23 -28.41 6.51 28.84
N GLY A 24 -28.31 6.05 27.58
CA GLY A 24 -28.60 6.88 26.40
C GLY A 24 -27.54 7.94 26.06
N ALA A 25 -26.44 8.01 26.80
CA ALA A 25 -25.33 8.89 26.45
C ALA A 25 -24.51 8.27 25.31
N VAL A 26 -24.39 8.99 24.18
CA VAL A 26 -23.39 8.69 23.16
C VAL A 26 -22.02 8.80 23.82
N LEU A 27 -21.29 7.68 23.93
CA LEU A 27 -19.88 7.73 24.29
C LEU A 27 -19.20 8.65 23.28
N SER A 28 -18.78 9.84 23.72
CA SER A 28 -17.94 10.69 22.92
C SER A 28 -16.71 9.86 22.60
N ARG A 29 -16.59 9.48 21.32
CA ARG A 29 -15.44 8.73 20.83
C ARG A 29 -14.24 9.66 21.04
N GLN A 30 -13.53 9.45 22.13
CA GLN A 30 -12.25 10.10 22.36
C GLN A 30 -11.43 9.76 21.11
N LYS A 31 -11.16 10.76 20.26
CA LYS A 31 -10.24 10.58 19.15
C LYS A 31 -8.92 10.24 19.82
N ASP A 32 -8.58 8.96 19.85
CA ASP A 32 -7.21 8.54 20.13
C ASP A 32 -6.33 9.46 19.27
N LYS A 33 -5.45 10.24 19.91
CA LYS A 33 -4.43 11.00 19.19
C LYS A 33 -3.61 9.95 18.46
N GLY A 34 -3.97 9.71 17.20
CA GLY A 34 -3.51 8.56 16.44
C GLY A 34 -1.99 8.53 16.40
N PHE A 35 -1.42 7.33 16.50
CA PHE A 35 0.01 7.12 16.34
C PHE A 35 0.53 7.87 15.10
N ASP A 36 1.59 8.65 15.26
CA ASP A 36 2.28 9.44 14.22
C ASP A 36 2.90 8.59 13.09
N MET A 37 2.54 7.30 13.03
CA MET A 37 3.09 6.27 12.16
C MET A 37 1.96 5.40 11.60
N LYS A 38 1.95 5.21 10.28
CA LYS A 38 1.02 4.33 9.56
C LYS A 38 1.81 3.43 8.61
N LEU A 39 1.69 2.12 8.80
CA LEU A 39 2.24 1.12 7.88
C LEU A 39 1.11 0.52 7.03
N THR A 40 1.25 0.59 5.71
CA THR A 40 0.31 0.03 4.75
C THR A 40 0.97 -1.14 4.01
N CYS A 41 0.38 -2.33 4.08
CA CYS A 41 0.84 -3.48 3.30
C CYS A 41 0.36 -3.34 1.85
N LEU A 42 1.30 -3.24 0.93
CA LEU A 42 1.04 -3.19 -0.52
C LEU A 42 1.08 -4.60 -1.11
N GLY A 43 1.92 -5.48 -0.57
CA GLY A 43 1.97 -6.90 -0.91
C GLY A 43 2.76 -7.70 0.12
N LYS A 44 2.60 -9.02 0.08
CA LYS A 44 3.11 -9.93 1.12
C LYS A 44 3.46 -11.34 0.61
N TYR A 45 3.49 -11.51 -0.71
CA TYR A 45 3.75 -12.80 -1.34
C TYR A 45 5.25 -12.92 -1.68
N GLY A 46 5.73 -14.16 -1.70
CA GLY A 46 7.05 -14.54 -2.19
C GLY A 46 7.06 -16.04 -2.53
N PRO A 47 7.89 -16.51 -3.48
CA PRO A 47 8.76 -15.72 -4.36
C PRO A 47 8.04 -15.13 -5.59
N TYR A 48 6.73 -15.35 -5.73
CA TYR A 48 5.89 -14.78 -6.79
C TYR A 48 4.44 -14.59 -6.29
N PRO A 49 3.64 -13.70 -6.89
CA PRO A 49 2.32 -13.37 -6.41
C PRO A 49 1.26 -14.27 -7.07
N LYS A 50 0.14 -14.47 -6.36
CA LYS A 50 -1.08 -15.02 -6.97
C LYS A 50 -1.69 -14.01 -7.95
N PRO A 51 -2.60 -14.43 -8.86
CA PRO A 51 -3.36 -13.51 -9.69
C PRO A 51 -3.99 -12.38 -8.88
N GLY A 52 -3.80 -11.13 -9.33
CA GLY A 52 -4.29 -9.94 -8.65
C GLY A 52 -3.56 -9.55 -7.36
N CYS A 53 -2.54 -10.31 -6.94
CA CYS A 53 -1.72 -10.04 -5.77
C CYS A 53 -0.39 -9.33 -6.14
N ALA A 54 0.41 -9.00 -5.12
CA ALA A 54 1.73 -8.40 -5.28
C ALA A 54 2.74 -9.07 -4.34
N CYS A 55 4.01 -9.08 -4.74
CA CYS A 55 5.12 -9.55 -3.92
C CYS A 55 5.34 -8.65 -2.67
N SER A 56 6.40 -8.87 -1.88
CA SER A 56 6.68 -8.06 -0.68
C SER A 56 6.70 -6.55 -0.99
N GLY A 57 6.08 -5.75 -0.13
CA GLY A 57 6.15 -4.30 -0.24
C GLY A 57 5.23 -3.58 0.73
N TYR A 58 5.74 -2.50 1.30
CA TYR A 58 5.07 -1.75 2.35
C TYR A 58 5.31 -0.25 2.18
N LEU A 59 4.28 0.55 2.46
CA LEU A 59 4.40 2.01 2.57
C LEU A 59 4.30 2.40 4.05
N LEU A 60 5.39 2.95 4.57
CA LEU A 60 5.46 3.56 5.88
C LEU A 60 5.31 5.07 5.76
N GLN A 61 4.32 5.63 6.45
CA GLN A 61 4.09 7.06 6.56
C GLN A 61 4.31 7.49 8.01
N SER A 62 5.30 8.35 8.26
CA SER A 62 5.63 8.80 9.62
C SER A 62 6.31 10.16 9.59
N GLY A 63 5.91 11.10 10.46
CA GLY A 63 6.55 12.42 10.56
C GLY A 63 6.58 13.19 9.23
N GLY A 64 5.52 13.07 8.41
CA GLY A 64 5.43 13.70 7.09
C GLY A 64 6.29 13.06 5.99
N LYS A 65 6.91 11.90 6.26
CA LYS A 65 7.72 11.14 5.30
C LYS A 65 6.97 9.93 4.75
N ASN A 66 7.20 9.61 3.48
CA ASN A 66 6.70 8.44 2.78
C ASN A 66 7.86 7.51 2.41
N ILE A 67 8.06 6.46 3.21
CA ILE A 67 9.14 5.50 3.06
C ILE A 67 8.56 4.19 2.51
N VAL A 68 9.12 3.70 1.41
CA VAL A 68 8.78 2.39 0.86
C VAL A 68 9.77 1.36 1.40
N ILE A 69 9.27 0.25 1.93
CA ILE A 69 10.07 -0.88 2.40
C ILE A 69 9.72 -2.07 1.51
N ASP A 70 10.72 -2.55 0.77
CA ASP A 70 10.59 -3.44 -0.38
C ASP A 70 9.63 -2.95 -1.46
N LEU A 71 9.96 -3.27 -2.71
CA LEU A 71 9.11 -2.99 -3.86
C LEU A 71 9.18 -4.16 -4.82
N GLY A 72 8.64 -5.29 -4.37
CA GLY A 72 8.51 -6.50 -5.15
C GLY A 72 7.58 -6.35 -6.35
N CYS A 73 7.55 -7.41 -7.14
CA CYS A 73 6.70 -7.51 -8.33
C CYS A 73 5.22 -7.12 -8.09
N GLY A 74 4.68 -6.22 -8.91
CA GLY A 74 3.27 -5.81 -8.83
C GLY A 74 2.92 -4.89 -7.65
N THR A 75 3.91 -4.48 -6.86
CA THR A 75 3.73 -3.58 -5.71
C THR A 75 3.61 -2.11 -6.15
N LEU A 76 4.37 -1.68 -7.18
CA LEU A 76 4.35 -0.30 -7.65
C LEU A 76 2.96 0.21 -8.07
N PRO A 77 2.15 -0.50 -8.88
CA PRO A 77 0.81 -0.02 -9.22
C PRO A 77 -0.12 0.10 -8.00
N ARG A 78 0.15 -0.62 -6.91
CA ARG A 78 -0.59 -0.47 -5.64
C ARG A 78 -0.12 0.75 -4.86
N LEU A 79 1.19 1.01 -4.83
CA LEU A 79 1.76 2.24 -4.27
C LEU A 79 1.16 3.48 -4.95
N LEU A 80 1.13 3.49 -6.30
CA LEU A 80 0.67 4.64 -7.09
C LEU A 80 -0.82 4.96 -6.95
N LYS A 81 -1.63 4.04 -6.40
CA LYS A 81 -3.02 4.33 -6.01
C LYS A 81 -3.13 5.17 -4.75
N LEU A 82 -2.08 5.20 -3.93
CA LEU A 82 -2.06 5.85 -2.62
C LEU A 82 -1.15 7.10 -2.61
N LEU A 83 -0.09 7.09 -3.41
CA LEU A 83 0.97 8.08 -3.38
C LEU A 83 1.56 8.26 -4.78
N ALA A 84 1.73 9.50 -5.24
CA ALA A 84 2.42 9.74 -6.50
C ALA A 84 3.92 9.37 -6.36
N ALA A 85 4.53 8.84 -7.43
CA ALA A 85 5.94 8.44 -7.40
C ALA A 85 6.87 9.55 -6.90
N LYS A 86 6.59 10.79 -7.31
CA LYS A 86 7.37 11.97 -6.92
C LYS A 86 7.40 12.22 -5.40
N ASP A 87 6.42 11.72 -4.66
CA ASP A 87 6.26 11.96 -3.22
C ASP A 87 6.88 10.84 -2.37
N VAL A 88 7.55 9.85 -2.98
CA VAL A 88 8.35 8.83 -2.27
C VAL A 88 9.67 9.44 -1.78
N ASP A 89 9.86 9.51 -0.47
CA ASP A 89 11.08 10.07 0.13
C ASP A 89 12.25 9.08 0.08
N ALA A 90 11.99 7.80 0.33
CA ALA A 90 13.02 6.76 0.37
C ALA A 90 12.47 5.38 -0.03
N LEU A 91 13.35 4.56 -0.60
CA LEU A 91 13.13 3.13 -0.82
C LEU A 91 14.19 2.35 -0.04
N ILE A 92 13.75 1.47 0.84
CA ILE A 92 14.59 0.54 1.59
C ILE A 92 14.35 -0.85 1.01
N LEU A 93 15.41 -1.50 0.52
CA LEU A 93 15.36 -2.89 0.08
C LEU A 93 15.96 -3.76 1.18
N SER A 94 15.21 -4.75 1.65
CA SER A 94 15.72 -5.70 2.65
C SER A 94 16.86 -6.56 2.11
N HIS A 95 16.73 -7.01 0.85
CA HIS A 95 17.72 -7.75 0.08
C HIS A 95 17.36 -7.70 -1.42
N LEU A 96 18.14 -8.37 -2.27
CA LEU A 96 18.09 -8.21 -3.73
C LEU A 96 17.40 -9.37 -4.48
N HIS A 97 16.48 -10.08 -3.84
CA HIS A 97 15.63 -11.03 -4.57
C HIS A 97 14.50 -10.30 -5.31
N SER A 98 14.10 -10.84 -6.46
CA SER A 98 13.12 -10.22 -7.36
C SER A 98 11.74 -9.98 -6.72
N ASP A 99 11.34 -10.78 -5.73
CA ASP A 99 10.12 -10.59 -4.98
C ASP A 99 10.20 -9.46 -3.93
N HIS A 100 11.37 -8.87 -3.73
CA HIS A 100 11.59 -7.70 -2.89
C HIS A 100 12.01 -6.45 -3.68
N MET A 101 12.58 -6.60 -4.87
CA MET A 101 13.08 -5.48 -5.67
C MET A 101 12.51 -5.39 -7.10
N GLY A 102 11.61 -6.29 -7.49
CA GLY A 102 11.18 -6.46 -8.90
C GLY A 102 10.64 -5.19 -9.56
N ASP A 103 9.98 -4.32 -8.80
CA ASP A 103 9.44 -3.05 -9.31
C ASP A 103 10.35 -1.84 -8.96
N ALA A 104 11.50 -2.03 -8.31
CA ALA A 104 12.38 -0.92 -7.91
C ALA A 104 12.90 -0.12 -9.11
N LEU A 105 13.27 -0.79 -10.19
CA LEU A 105 13.77 -0.13 -11.41
C LEU A 105 12.66 0.63 -12.15
N THR A 106 11.41 0.15 -12.10
CA THR A 106 10.28 0.85 -12.70
C THR A 106 9.89 2.08 -11.86
N LEU A 107 10.01 2.02 -10.53
CA LEU A 107 9.92 3.21 -9.68
C LEU A 107 11.00 4.24 -10.04
N ARG A 108 12.25 3.83 -10.28
CA ARG A 108 13.32 4.74 -10.75
C ARG A 108 12.89 5.48 -12.02
N TYR A 109 12.34 4.79 -13.02
CA TYR A 109 11.86 5.45 -14.24
C TYR A 109 10.73 6.47 -13.98
N ALA A 110 9.83 6.17 -13.04
CA ALA A 110 8.79 7.10 -12.63
C ALA A 110 9.37 8.36 -11.95
N LEU A 111 10.40 8.18 -11.11
CA LEU A 111 11.13 9.29 -10.47
C LEU A 111 11.91 10.13 -11.49
N ASP A 112 12.63 9.50 -12.42
CA ASP A 112 13.36 10.20 -13.49
C ASP A 112 12.41 11.00 -14.38
N SER A 113 11.24 10.43 -14.69
CA SER A 113 10.19 11.13 -15.42
C SER A 113 9.65 12.34 -14.63
N ALA A 114 9.43 12.18 -13.33
CA ALA A 114 9.00 13.28 -12.46
C ALA A 114 10.03 14.43 -12.41
N LYS A 115 11.33 14.11 -12.40
CA LYS A 115 12.43 15.10 -12.48
C LYS A 115 12.42 15.83 -13.82
N LYS A 116 12.32 15.10 -14.93
CA LYS A 116 12.26 15.70 -16.29
C LYS A 116 11.06 16.62 -16.48
N LEU A 117 9.93 16.31 -15.85
CA LEU A 117 8.72 17.13 -15.86
C LEU A 117 8.76 18.31 -14.89
N GLY A 118 9.84 18.48 -14.11
CA GLY A 118 9.96 19.54 -13.10
C GLY A 118 9.02 19.36 -11.89
N THR A 119 8.38 18.20 -11.76
CA THR A 119 7.44 17.90 -10.65
C THR A 119 8.14 17.41 -9.39
N ARG A 120 9.45 17.11 -9.48
CA ARG A 120 10.32 16.73 -8.36
C ARG A 120 11.69 17.40 -8.53
N THR A 121 12.08 18.18 -7.54
CA THR A 121 13.47 18.63 -7.34
C THR A 121 14.28 17.50 -6.68
N GLU A 122 15.61 17.57 -6.74
CA GLU A 122 16.55 16.47 -6.44
C GLU A 122 16.11 15.43 -5.40
#